data_AF-A0A537YAM1-F1
#
_entry.id   AF-A0A537YAM1-F1
#
_cell.length_a   1.000
_cell.length_b   1.000
_cell.length_c   1.000
_cell.angle_alpha   90.00
_cell.angle_beta   90.00
_cell.angle_gamma   90.00
#
_symmetry.space_group_name_H-M   'P 1'
#
loop_
_entity.id
_entity.type
_entity.pdbx_description
1 polymer ?
#
loop_
_entity_poly.entity_id
_entity_poly.type
_entity_poly.pdbx_seq_one_letter_code
_entity_poly.pdbx_strand_id
1 'polypeptide(L)' 'MLLVGLTGGIGAGKSAVARLLAEHGAVLIDADSIVRELQQPGTDVFRAIVDRFGSHVVAADG' A
#
# COMPACT_ATOMS: atom_id res chain seq x y z
N MET A 1 -15.21 -15.40 8.00
CA MET A 1 -15.12 -14.11 7.27
C MET A 1 -14.74 -14.43 5.83
N LEU A 2 -15.41 -13.85 4.84
CA LEU A 2 -15.07 -14.04 3.44
C LEU A 2 -13.95 -13.05 3.06
N LEU A 3 -12.89 -13.53 2.41
CA LEU A 3 -11.80 -12.70 1.90
C LEU A 3 -11.79 -12.77 0.38
N VAL A 4 -11.79 -11.60 -0.27
CA VAL A 4 -11.86 -11.48 -1.73
C VAL A 4 -10.67 -10.67 -2.22
N GLY A 5 -9.89 -11.24 -3.14
CA GLY A 5 -8.79 -10.53 -3.80
C GLY A 5 -9.30 -9.72 -4.98
N LEU A 6 -9.13 -8.40 -4.96
CA LEU A 6 -9.42 -7.51 -6.07
C LEU A 6 -8.13 -7.19 -6.84
N THR A 7 -8.06 -7.60 -8.10
CA THR A 7 -6.91 -7.39 -8.98
C THR A 7 -7.36 -6.94 -10.38
N GLY A 8 -6.40 -6.63 -11.25
CA GLY A 8 -6.61 -6.06 -12.57
C GLY A 8 -5.42 -5.22 -13.04
N GLY A 9 -5.30 -5.00 -14.35
CA GLY A 9 -4.22 -4.21 -14.94
C GLY A 9 -4.26 -2.73 -14.56
N ILE A 10 -3.24 -1.98 -15.02
CA ILE A 10 -3.20 -0.52 -14.94
C ILE A 10 -4.41 0.04 -15.69
N GLY A 11 -5.12 1.02 -15.11
CA GLY A 11 -6.30 1.63 -15.72
C GLY A 11 -7.59 0.80 -15.66
N ALA A 12 -7.57 -0.42 -15.09
CA ALA A 12 -8.74 -1.30 -15.05
C ALA A 12 -9.85 -0.89 -14.06
N GLY A 13 -9.73 0.25 -13.38
CA GLY A 13 -10.76 0.75 -12.46
C GLY A 13 -10.83 0.04 -11.10
N LYS A 14 -9.78 -0.70 -10.69
CA LYS A 14 -9.74 -1.40 -9.38
C LYS A 14 -10.13 -0.51 -8.21
N SER A 15 -9.55 0.69 -8.11
CA SER A 15 -9.84 1.62 -7.01
C SER A 15 -11.31 2.09 -7.00
N ALA A 16 -11.95 2.17 -8.17
CA ALA A 16 -13.38 2.47 -8.25
C ALA A 16 -14.23 1.31 -7.75
N VAL A 17 -13.92 0.07 -8.18
CA VAL A 17 -14.59 -1.14 -7.68
C VAL A 17 -14.39 -1.33 -6.17
N ALA A 18 -13.18 -1.09 -5.68
CA ALA A 18 -12.85 -1.18 -4.25
C ALA A 18 -13.70 -0.22 -3.41
N ARG A 19 -13.87 1.04 -3.87
CA ARG A 19 -14.73 2.03 -3.23
C ARG A 19 -16.20 1.59 -3.24
N LEU A 20 -16.70 1.12 -4.39
CA LEU A 20 -18.08 0.62 -4.49
C LEU A 20 -18.32 -0.54 -3.52
N LEU A 21 -17.38 -1.49 -3.41
CA LEU A 21 -17.51 -2.58 -2.43
C LEU A 21 -17.56 -2.06 -1.00
N ALA A 22 -16.73 -1.07 -0.66
CA ALA A 22 -16.72 -0.46 0.66
C ALA A 22 -18.03 0.28 0.97
N GLU A 23 -18.59 1.00 0.01
CA GLU A 23 -19.92 1.64 0.12
C GLU A 23 -21.04 0.63 0.38
N HIS A 24 -20.87 -0.62 -0.05
CA HIS A 24 -21.80 -1.73 0.21
C HIS A 24 -21.46 -2.53 1.48
N GLY A 25 -20.58 -2.01 2.34
CA GLY A 25 -20.26 -2.59 3.65
C GLY A 25 -19.08 -3.56 3.66
N ALA A 26 -18.33 -3.69 2.57
CA ALA A 26 -17.08 -4.44 2.59
C ALA A 26 -16.01 -3.67 3.38
N VAL A 27 -15.18 -4.40 4.13
CA VAL A 27 -13.96 -3.82 4.72
C VAL A 27 -12.87 -3.83 3.65
N LEU A 28 -12.35 -2.66 3.31
CA LEU A 28 -11.26 -2.52 2.34
C LEU A 28 -9.91 -2.70 3.04
N ILE A 29 -9.11 -3.65 2.54
CA ILE A 29 -7.70 -3.81 2.89
C ILE A 29 -6.89 -3.37 1.67
N ASP A 30 -6.32 -2.16 1.73
CA ASP A 30 -5.54 -1.58 0.64
C ASP A 30 -4.05 -1.83 0.85
N ALA A 31 -3.48 -2.73 0.05
CA ALA A 31 -2.06 -3.08 0.13
C ALA A 31 -1.13 -1.90 -0.19
N ASP A 32 -1.50 -1.02 -1.12
CA ASP A 32 -0.67 0.12 -1.51
C ASP A 32 -0.60 1.13 -0.35
N SER A 33 -1.73 1.36 0.34
CA SER A 33 -1.77 2.23 1.52
C SER A 33 -0.96 1.65 2.68
N ILE A 34 -1.10 0.34 2.95
CA ILE A 34 -0.37 -0.34 4.03
C ILE A 34 1.13 -0.29 3.78
N VAL A 35 1.59 -0.56 2.55
CA VAL A 35 3.02 -0.50 2.21
C VAL A 35 3.56 0.92 2.39
N ARG A 36 2.83 1.95 1.97
CA ARG A 36 3.23 3.36 2.15
C ARG A 36 3.39 3.73 3.62
N GLU A 37 2.49 3.27 4.48
CA GLU A 37 2.56 3.50 5.93
C GLU A 37 3.76 2.79 6.54
N LEU A 38 3.94 1.51 6.19
CA LEU A 38 5.07 0.73 6.68
C LEU A 38 6.41 1.30 6.22
N GLN A 39 6.48 1.96 5.06
CA GLN A 39 7.71 2.55 4.53
C GLN A 39 7.95 4.00 4.99
N GLN A 40 7.14 4.57 5.88
CA GLN A 40 7.40 5.91 6.40
C GLN A 40 8.74 5.99 7.16
N PRO A 41 9.42 7.15 7.15
CA PRO A 41 10.62 7.35 7.96
C PRO A 41 10.45 6.95 9.42
N GLY A 42 11.45 6.24 9.95
CA GLY A 42 11.50 5.81 11.36
C GLY A 42 10.88 4.43 11.63
N THR A 43 10.16 3.83 10.69
CA THR A 43 9.64 2.46 10.84
C THR A 43 10.75 1.41 10.69
N ASP A 44 10.49 0.18 11.14
CA ASP A 44 11.39 -0.96 10.94
C ASP A 44 11.58 -1.29 9.46
N VAL A 45 10.51 -1.20 8.65
CA VAL A 45 10.58 -1.50 7.22
C VAL A 45 11.39 -0.43 6.48
N PHE A 46 11.25 0.85 6.83
CA PHE A 46 12.10 1.91 6.28
C PHE A 46 13.57 1.65 6.60
N ARG A 47 13.90 1.35 7.87
CA ARG A 47 15.27 1.01 8.29
C ARG A 47 15.81 -0.19 7.50
N ALA A 48 15.02 -1.25 7.35
CA ALA A 48 15.42 -2.43 6.58
C ALA A 48 15.68 -2.12 5.10
N ILE A 49 14.90 -1.22 4.48
CA ILE A 49 15.13 -0.76 3.10
C ILE A 49 16.45 0.01 3.01
N VAL A 50 16.68 0.96 3.93
CA VAL A 50 17.92 1.77 3.95
C VAL A 50 19.15 0.91 4.23
N ASP A 51 19.07 -0.04 5.17
CA ASP A 51 20.17 -0.95 5.48
C ASP A 51 20.52 -1.85 4.29
N ARG A 52 19.51 -2.26 3.51
CA ARG A 52 19.68 -3.14 2.36
C ARG A 52 20.19 -2.42 1.11
N PHE A 53 19.65 -1.24 0.82
CA PHE A 53 19.86 -0.54 -0.44
C PHE A 53 20.73 0.71 -0.29
N GLY A 54 20.99 1.18 0.92
CA GLY A 54 21.73 2.41 1.21
C GLY A 54 20.84 3.65 1.24
N SER A 55 21.32 4.73 1.87
CA SER A 55 20.56 5.96 2.09
C SER A 55 20.22 6.77 0.83
N HIS A 56 20.83 6.45 -0.31
CA HIS A 56 20.59 7.15 -1.57
C HIS A 56 19.19 6.89 -2.16
N VAL A 57 18.46 5.89 -1.65
CA VAL A 57 17.07 5.61 -2.05
C VAL A 57 16.04 6.48 -1.33
N VAL A 58 16.46 7.20 -0.28
CA VAL A 58 15.64 8.09 0.53
C VAL A 58 15.68 9.48 -0.12
N ALA A 59 14.51 10.11 -0.26
CA ALA A 59 14.43 11.44 -0.84
C ALA A 59 14.88 12.50 0.18
N ALA A 60 15.02 13.76 -0.26
CA ALA A 60 15.49 14.82 0.62
C ALA A 60 14.52 15.13 1.78
N ASP A 61 13.24 14.81 1.61
CA ASP A 61 12.17 14.95 2.60
C ASP A 61 11.99 13.71 3.49
N GLY A 62 12.81 12.67 3.31
CA GLY A 62 12.71 11.38 3.98
C GLY A 62 12.04 10.34 3.10
#